data_AF-A0A3S1SGI2-F1
#
_entry.id   AF-A0A3S1SGI2-F1
#
_cell.length_a   1.000
_cell.length_b   1.000
_cell.length_c   1.000
_cell.angle_alpha   90.00
_cell.angle_beta   90.00
_cell.angle_gamma   90.00
#
_symmetry.space_group_name_H-M   'P 1'
#
loop_
_entity.id
_entity.type
_entity.pdbx_description
1 polymer ?
#
loop_
_entity_poly.entity_id
_entity_poly.type
_entity_poly.pdbx_seq_one_letter_code
_entity_poly.pdbx_strand_id
1 'polypeptide(L)'
;MKTTVKSLEGMRLNLFIDGRFVEPTSGRYLDSFDPTTAEAWYQFAEADANDVRLAVEAAQKAFVNPAWRRMTQTDRGKLVRKLADLVLA
;
A
#
# COMPACT_ATOMS: atom_id res chain seq x y z
N MET A 1 -9.62 9.54 5.19
CA MET A 1 -10.56 8.52 4.70
C MET A 1 -10.52 7.39 5.71
N LYS A 2 -11.59 7.13 6.46
CA LYS A 2 -11.62 6.00 7.41
C LYS A 2 -11.92 4.74 6.61
N THR A 3 -10.93 3.84 6.49
CA THR A 3 -11.15 2.54 5.85
C THR A 3 -12.02 1.70 6.79
N THR A 4 -13.25 1.43 6.37
CA THR A 4 -14.23 0.60 7.07
C THR A 4 -14.62 -0.56 6.17
N VAL A 5 -15.25 -1.61 6.73
CA VAL A 5 -15.77 -2.74 5.93
C VAL A 5 -16.68 -2.24 4.81
N LYS A 6 -17.62 -1.34 5.13
CA LYS A 6 -18.53 -0.70 4.16
C LYS A 6 -17.82 0.13 3.08
N SER A 7 -16.64 0.70 3.39
CA SER A 7 -15.91 1.49 2.40
C SER A 7 -14.97 0.64 1.55
N LEU A 8 -14.81 -0.66 1.82
CA LEU A 8 -14.02 -1.57 0.99
C LEU A 8 -14.91 -2.48 0.13
N GLU A 9 -16.15 -2.68 0.56
CA GLU A 9 -17.12 -3.52 -0.14
C GLU A 9 -17.29 -3.07 -1.61
N GLY A 10 -17.07 -4.01 -2.54
CA GLY A 10 -17.12 -3.79 -3.98
C GLY A 10 -15.94 -3.01 -4.59
N MET A 11 -14.93 -2.63 -3.80
CA MET A 11 -13.77 -1.88 -4.31
C MET A 11 -12.67 -2.79 -4.89
N ARG A 12 -11.86 -2.19 -5.78
CA ARG A 12 -10.56 -2.74 -6.22
C ARG A 12 -9.43 -2.05 -5.47
N LEU A 13 -8.68 -2.82 -4.68
CA LEU A 13 -7.51 -2.35 -3.96
C LEU A 13 -6.27 -2.42 -4.86
N ASN A 14 -5.74 -1.25 -5.20
CA ASN A 14 -4.54 -1.07 -6.01
C ASN A 14 -3.26 -1.28 -5.21
N LEU A 15 -2.13 -1.48 -5.90
CA LEU A 15 -0.80 -1.56 -5.30
C LEU A 15 -0.36 -0.16 -4.85
N PHE A 16 0.38 -0.05 -3.74
CA PHE A 16 0.96 1.23 -3.30
C PHE A 16 2.47 1.25 -3.58
N ILE A 17 2.87 1.92 -4.66
CA ILE A 17 4.26 1.97 -5.14
C ILE A 17 4.64 3.43 -5.42
N ASP A 18 5.85 3.84 -5.00
CA ASP A 18 6.38 5.21 -5.20
C ASP A 18 5.45 6.32 -4.67
N GLY A 19 4.77 6.06 -3.56
CA GLY A 19 3.88 7.03 -2.91
C GLY A 19 2.49 7.17 -3.56
N ARG A 20 2.09 6.24 -4.44
CA ARG A 20 0.83 6.31 -5.20
C ARG A 20 0.14 4.96 -5.26
N PHE A 21 -1.18 4.99 -5.38
CA PHE A 21 -1.96 3.80 -5.74
C PHE A 21 -1.90 3.57 -7.26
N VAL A 22 -1.46 2.39 -7.68
CA VAL A 22 -1.29 1.99 -9.09
C VAL A 22 -1.96 0.64 -9.35
N GLU A 23 -2.56 0.50 -10.52
CA GLU A 23 -3.09 -0.79 -10.98
C GLU A 23 -1.94 -1.80 -11.17
N PRO A 24 -2.18 -3.11 -10.97
CA PRO A 24 -1.19 -4.13 -11.28
C PRO A 24 -0.88 -4.10 -12.77
N THR A 25 0.38 -4.28 -13.13
CA THR A 25 0.83 -4.27 -14.54
C THR A 25 0.15 -5.32 -15.39
N SER A 26 -0.28 -6.43 -14.78
CA SER A 26 -1.07 -7.49 -15.42
C SER A 26 -2.54 -7.12 -15.67
N GLY A 27 -3.06 -6.08 -15.01
CA GLY A 27 -4.47 -5.71 -14.97
C GLY A 27 -5.35 -6.69 -14.19
N ARG A 28 -4.79 -7.73 -13.56
CA ARG A 28 -5.54 -8.79 -12.87
C ARG A 28 -5.79 -8.45 -11.40
N TYR A 29 -6.96 -8.86 -10.92
CA TYR A 29 -7.36 -8.72 -9.53
C TYR A 29 -7.93 -10.05 -9.04
N LEU A 30 -7.76 -10.34 -7.76
CA LEU A 30 -8.30 -11.52 -7.08
C LEU A 30 -9.37 -11.11 -6.08
N ASP A 31 -10.37 -11.96 -5.90
CA ASP A 31 -11.41 -11.76 -4.91
C ASP A 31 -10.86 -12.09 -3.51
N SER A 32 -11.15 -11.21 -2.55
CA SER A 32 -11.07 -11.50 -1.13
C SER A 32 -12.43 -11.96 -0.65
N PHE A 33 -12.43 -12.97 0.22
CA PHE A 33 -13.64 -13.60 0.74
C PHE A 33 -13.83 -13.27 2.21
N ASP A 34 -15.07 -13.04 2.62
CA ASP A 34 -15.44 -12.93 4.03
C ASP A 34 -15.35 -14.32 4.67
N PRO A 35 -14.56 -14.51 5.75
CA PRO A 35 -14.39 -15.83 6.37
C PRO A 35 -15.64 -16.35 7.08
N THR A 36 -16.66 -15.52 7.31
CA THR A 36 -17.91 -15.87 8.00
C THR A 36 -19.02 -16.29 7.04
N THR A 37 -19.03 -15.76 5.81
CA THR A 37 -20.05 -16.05 4.79
C THR A 37 -19.51 -16.80 3.57
N ALA A 38 -18.19 -16.81 3.37
CA ALA A 38 -17.50 -17.26 2.16
C ALA A 38 -17.89 -16.49 0.88
N GLU A 39 -18.50 -15.31 1.02
CA GLU A 39 -18.84 -14.45 -0.11
C GLU A 39 -17.69 -13.49 -0.45
N ALA A 40 -17.53 -13.18 -1.73
CA ALA A 40 -16.57 -12.18 -2.17
C ALA A 40 -17.04 -10.79 -1.76
N TRP A 41 -16.16 -9.98 -1.18
CA TRP A 41 -16.52 -8.65 -0.66
C TRP A 41 -15.68 -7.51 -1.25
N TYR A 42 -14.44 -7.76 -1.66
CA TYR A 42 -13.64 -6.79 -2.44
C TYR A 42 -12.60 -7.52 -3.29
N GLN A 43 -11.96 -6.81 -4.21
CA GLN A 43 -10.87 -7.36 -5.01
C GLN A 43 -9.54 -6.67 -4.66
N PHE A 44 -8.43 -7.41 -4.70
CA PHE A 44 -7.08 -6.86 -4.53
C PHE A 44 -6.22 -7.17 -5.75
N ALA A 45 -5.30 -6.26 -6.06
CA ALA A 45 -4.40 -6.39 -7.19
C ALA A 45 -3.56 -7.67 -7.11
N GLU A 46 -3.55 -8.45 -8.20
CA GLU A 46 -2.71 -9.63 -8.35
C GLU A 46 -1.32 -9.20 -8.83
N ALA A 47 -0.43 -8.91 -7.87
CA ALA A 47 0.93 -8.47 -8.17
C ALA A 47 1.75 -9.57 -8.86
N ASP A 48 2.50 -9.20 -9.89
CA ASP A 48 3.44 -10.10 -10.58
C ASP A 48 4.91 -9.65 -10.43
N ALA A 49 5.82 -10.33 -11.13
CA ALA A 49 7.24 -10.03 -11.11
C ALA A 49 7.59 -8.61 -11.58
N ASN A 50 6.81 -8.02 -12.51
CA ASN A 50 7.02 -6.65 -12.96
C ASN A 50 6.61 -5.65 -11.89
N ASP A 51 5.50 -5.88 -11.20
CA ASP A 51 5.07 -5.04 -10.09
C ASP A 51 6.11 -5.04 -8.96
N VAL A 52 6.63 -6.22 -8.62
CA VAL A 52 7.72 -6.38 -7.64
C VAL A 52 8.96 -5.62 -8.08
N ARG A 53 9.36 -5.76 -9.35
CA ARG A 53 10.51 -5.02 -9.90
C ARG A 53 10.32 -3.50 -9.75
N LEU A 54 9.15 -2.97 -10.09
CA LEU A 54 8.85 -1.54 -9.95
C LEU A 54 8.91 -1.09 -8.49
N ALA A 55 8.38 -1.89 -7.56
CA ALA A 55 8.44 -1.61 -6.13
C ALA A 55 9.89 -1.58 -5.60
N VAL A 56 10.72 -2.55 -5.99
CA VAL A 56 12.14 -2.61 -5.61
C VAL A 56 12.92 -1.43 -6.18
N GLU A 57 12.71 -1.09 -7.45
CA GLU A 57 13.33 0.08 -8.08
C GLU A 57 12.96 1.39 -7.36
N ALA A 58 11.68 1.56 -6.99
CA ALA A 58 11.23 2.72 -6.23
C ALA A 58 11.86 2.78 -4.83
N ALA A 59 11.90 1.66 -4.12
CA ALA A 59 12.53 1.56 -2.80
C ALA A 59 14.03 1.87 -2.87
N GLN A 60 14.74 1.38 -3.90
CA GLN A 60 16.16 1.66 -4.11
C GLN A 60 16.41 3.15 -4.39
N LYS A 61 15.57 3.78 -5.23
CA LYS A 61 15.63 5.22 -5.50
C LYS A 61 15.45 6.03 -4.22
N ALA A 62 14.46 5.68 -3.39
CA ALA A 62 14.24 6.32 -2.10
C ALA A 62 15.44 6.11 -1.15
N PHE A 63 16.01 4.90 -1.12
CA PHE A 63 17.15 4.57 -0.26
C PHE A 63 18.39 5.42 -0.53
N VAL A 64 18.68 5.74 -1.79
CA VAL A 64 19.83 6.57 -2.16
C VAL A 64 19.51 8.08 -2.17
N ASN A 65 18.24 8.45 -2.21
CA ASN A 65 17.81 9.86 -2.21
C ASN A 65 18.19 10.56 -0.89
N PRO A 66 18.89 11.72 -0.92
CA PRO A 66 19.24 12.46 0.28
C PRO A 66 18.07 12.79 1.22
N ALA A 67 16.86 12.99 0.68
CA ALA A 67 15.66 13.29 1.46
C ALA A 67 15.34 12.19 2.49
N TRP A 68 15.58 10.92 2.14
CA TRP A 68 15.45 9.80 3.07
C TRP A 68 16.80 9.42 3.69
N ARG A 69 17.84 9.28 2.86
CA ARG A 69 19.17 8.80 3.29
C ARG A 69 19.82 9.66 4.37
N ARG A 70 19.65 10.99 4.31
CA ARG A 70 20.23 11.93 5.29
C ARG A 70 19.31 12.24 6.45
N MET A 71 18.09 11.70 6.46
CA MET A 71 17.15 11.93 7.54
C MET A 71 17.68 11.32 8.85
N THR A 72 17.68 12.12 9.92
CA THR A 72 18.13 11.67 11.24
C THR A 72 17.22 10.55 11.77
N GLN A 73 17.72 9.79 12.74
CA GLN A 73 16.92 8.76 13.41
C GLN A 73 15.71 9.40 14.11
N THR A 74 15.91 10.55 14.75
CA THR A 74 14.86 11.31 15.43
C THR A 74 13.76 11.77 14.47
N ASP A 75 14.13 12.32 13.30
CA ASP A 75 13.14 12.80 12.33
C ASP A 75 12.36 11.64 11.69
N ARG A 76 13.02 10.50 11.45
CA ARG A 76 12.31 9.25 11.07
C ARG A 76 11.33 8.81 12.16
N GLY A 77 11.74 8.87 13.42
CA GLY A 77 10.86 8.57 14.56
C GLY A 77 9.63 9.48 14.63
N LYS A 78 9.78 10.78 14.34
CA LYS A 78 8.65 11.72 14.26
C LYS A 78 7.66 11.33 13.17
N LEU A 79 8.13 10.90 11.99
CA LEU A 79 7.27 10.46 10.90
C LEU A 79 6.47 9.20 11.29
N VAL A 80 7.13 8.20 11.89
CA VAL A 80 6.45 6.98 12.36
C VAL A 80 5.43 7.28 13.45
N ARG A 81 5.75 8.20 14.38
CA ARG A 81 4.80 8.64 15.41
C ARG A 81 3.60 9.36 14.80
N LYS A 82 3.82 10.28 13.85
CA LYS A 82 2.73 10.94 13.13
C LYS A 82 1.85 9.94 12.37
N LEU A 83 2.44 8.89 11.78
CA LEU A 83 1.66 7.80 11.17
C LEU A 83 0.78 7.10 12.21
N ALA A 84 1.30 6.80 13.39
CA ALA A 84 0.51 6.21 14.47
C ALA A 84 -0.67 7.11 14.88
N ASP A 85 -0.43 8.42 15.04
CA ASP A 85 -1.49 9.39 15.36
C ASP A 85 -2.59 9.40 14.29
N LEU A 86 -2.22 9.28 13.01
CA LEU A 86 -3.17 9.22 11.89
C LEU A 86 -3.97 7.91 11.84
N VAL A 87 -3.39 6.79 12.29
CA VAL A 87 -4.08 5.49 12.35
C VAL A 87 -5.06 5.43 13.53
N LEU A 88 -4.73 6.09 14.65
CA LEU A 88 -5.58 6.12 15.84
C LEU A 88 -6.78 7.09 15.73
N ALA A 89 -6.75 8.03 14.78
CA ALA A 89 -7.78 9.06 14.58
C ALA A 89 -9.03 8.57 13.81
#